data_AF-A0A6V7LAF2-F1
#
_entry.id   AF-A0A6V7LAF2-F1
#
_cell.length_a   1.000
_cell.length_b   1.000
_cell.length_c   1.000
_cell.angle_alpha   90.00
_cell.angle_beta   90.00
_cell.angle_gamma   90.00
#
_symmetry.space_group_name_H-M   'P 1'
#
loop_
_entity.id
_entity.type
_entity.pdbx_description
1 polymer ?
#
loop_
_entity_poly.entity_id
_entity_poly.type
_entity_poly.pdbx_seq_one_letter_code
_entity_poly.pdbx_strand_id
1 'polypeptide(L)'
;GLCLSGCEEEETNQQLIQTLVDDFPDASRAYVVRSDTMGSLKTGLDSGGIVLIAGTGSNALLLNSDGSTYGCGGWGHMMGDEGG
;
A
#
# COMPACT_ATOMS: atom_id res chain seq x y z
N GLY A 1 -11.66 1.48 -3.45
CA GLY A 1 -10.34 1.60 -2.81
C GLY A 1 -9.37 0.76 -3.60
N LEU A 2 -8.17 1.27 -3.84
CA LEU A 2 -7.11 0.65 -4.62
C LEU A 2 -5.93 0.41 -3.67
N CYS A 3 -5.69 -0.85 -3.29
CA CYS A 3 -4.54 -1.24 -2.47
C CYS A 3 -3.53 -1.93 -3.38
N LEU A 4 -2.49 -1.21 -3.81
CA LEU A 4 -1.59 -1.61 -4.90
C LEU A 4 -0.14 -1.61 -4.43
N SER A 5 0.67 -2.49 -5.01
CA SER A 5 2.13 -2.45 -4.85
C SER A 5 2.67 -1.13 -5.41
N GLY A 6 3.55 -0.45 -4.67
CA GLY A 6 4.16 0.82 -5.08
C GLY A 6 3.33 2.07 -4.74
N CYS A 7 2.25 1.92 -3.96
CA CYS A 7 1.38 3.02 -3.53
C CYS A 7 1.62 3.46 -2.08
N GLU A 8 2.88 3.52 -1.64
CA GLU A 8 3.29 3.97 -0.30
C GLU A 8 3.41 5.50 -0.20
N GLU A 9 3.71 6.17 -1.31
CA GLU A 9 4.03 7.61 -1.35
C GLU A 9 2.79 8.43 -1.75
N GLU A 10 2.46 9.45 -0.96
CA GLU A 10 1.18 10.15 -1.08
C GLU A 10 1.12 11.06 -2.32
N GLU A 11 2.21 11.69 -2.74
CA GLU A 11 2.25 12.56 -3.93
C GLU A 11 1.90 11.78 -5.20
N THR A 12 2.54 10.63 -5.42
CA THR A 12 2.29 9.73 -6.54
C THR A 12 0.91 9.08 -6.46
N ASN A 13 0.43 8.75 -5.26
CA ASN A 13 -0.95 8.30 -5.07
C ASN A 13 -1.98 9.37 -5.49
N GLN A 14 -1.73 10.64 -5.17
CA GLN A 14 -2.59 11.74 -5.59
C GLN A 14 -2.52 11.97 -7.10
N GLN A 15 -1.35 11.82 -7.72
CA GLN A 15 -1.22 11.87 -9.19
C GLN A 15 -2.05 10.78 -9.88
N LEU A 16 -2.06 9.56 -9.32
CA LEU A 16 -2.92 8.47 -9.81
C LEU A 16 -4.40 8.80 -9.66
N ILE A 17 -4.82 9.33 -8.51
CA ILE A 17 -6.21 9.76 -8.28
C ILE A 17 -6.62 10.84 -9.29
N GLN A 18 -5.77 11.84 -9.49
CA GLN A 18 -6.07 12.94 -10.42
C GLN A 18 -6.24 12.43 -11.85
N THR A 19 -5.34 11.55 -12.32
CA THR A 19 -5.45 10.91 -13.63
C THR A 19 -6.78 10.15 -13.78
N LEU A 20 -7.19 9.39 -12.75
CA LEU A 20 -8.45 8.64 -12.80
C LEU A 20 -9.68 9.56 -12.85
N VAL A 21 -9.64 10.71 -12.18
CA VAL A 21 -10.72 11.70 -12.20
C VAL A 21 -10.81 12.38 -13.56
N ASP A 22 -9.66 12.75 -14.14
CA ASP A 22 -9.60 13.50 -15.39
C ASP A 22 -9.97 12.62 -16.60
N ASP A 23 -9.43 11.40 -16.66
CA ASP A 23 -9.61 10.51 -17.81
C ASP A 23 -10.88 9.65 -17.70
N PHE A 24 -11.34 9.36 -16.47
CA PHE A 24 -12.46 8.44 -16.22
C PHE A 24 -13.46 9.00 -15.17
N PRO A 25 -14.09 10.16 -15.44
CA PRO A 25 -14.93 10.86 -14.46
C PRO A 25 -16.15 10.06 -13.99
N ASP A 26 -16.65 9.12 -14.81
CA ASP A 26 -17.82 8.31 -14.50
C ASP A 26 -17.48 6.94 -13.86
N ALA A 27 -16.20 6.59 -13.70
CA ALA A 27 -15.80 5.28 -13.20
C ALA A 27 -16.03 5.10 -11.67
N SER A 28 -15.92 6.18 -10.88
CA SER A 28 -16.23 6.17 -9.45
C SER A 28 -16.51 7.58 -8.92
N ARG A 29 -17.32 7.68 -7.86
CA ARG A 29 -17.57 8.95 -7.14
C ARG A 29 -16.39 9.39 -6.27
N ALA A 30 -15.56 8.44 -5.84
CA ALA A 30 -14.42 8.70 -4.98
C ALA A 30 -13.36 7.60 -5.15
N TYR A 31 -12.10 8.00 -4.99
CA TYR A 31 -10.95 7.10 -5.00
C TYR A 31 -10.20 7.20 -3.69
N VAL A 32 -9.66 6.06 -3.25
CA VAL A 32 -8.73 5.96 -2.12
C VAL A 32 -7.64 5.02 -2.59
N VAL A 33 -6.40 5.51 -2.63
CA VAL A 33 -5.22 4.74 -3.01
C VAL A 33 -4.37 4.51 -1.76
N ARG A 34 -3.93 3.27 -1.57
CA ARG A 34 -3.09 2.81 -0.44
C ARG A 34 -2.14 1.72 -0.94
N SER A 35 -1.13 1.40 -0.13
CA SER A 35 -0.24 0.27 -0.38
C SER A 35 -0.97 -1.07 -0.25
N ASP A 36 -0.45 -2.09 -0.93
CA ASP A 36 -0.85 -3.49 -0.80
C ASP A 36 -0.68 -4.03 0.62
N THR A 37 0.36 -3.61 1.34
CA THR A 37 0.60 -3.91 2.75
C THR A 37 -0.56 -3.43 3.63
N MET A 38 -1.04 -2.20 3.44
CA MET A 38 -2.15 -1.67 4.23
C MET A 38 -3.46 -2.42 3.94
N GLY A 39 -3.75 -2.70 2.67
CA GLY A 39 -4.94 -3.45 2.27
C GLY A 39 -4.94 -4.88 2.84
N SER A 40 -3.80 -5.56 2.75
CA SER A 40 -3.62 -6.92 3.26
C SER A 40 -3.77 -6.96 4.79
N LEU A 41 -3.13 -6.04 5.51
CA LEU A 41 -3.22 -5.94 6.97
C LEU A 41 -4.67 -5.72 7.42
N LYS A 42 -5.37 -4.75 6.81
CA LYS A 42 -6.76 -4.41 7.18
C LYS A 42 -7.79 -5.47 6.79
N THR A 43 -7.45 -6.36 5.86
CA THR A 43 -8.29 -7.52 5.55
C THR A 43 -8.23 -8.57 6.65
N GLY A 44 -7.06 -8.75 7.27
CA GLY A 44 -6.86 -9.77 8.29
C GLY A 44 -7.04 -9.30 9.73
N LEU A 45 -6.88 -7.99 10.00
CA LEU A 45 -6.77 -7.45 11.37
C LEU A 45 -7.48 -6.10 11.52
N ASP A 46 -8.32 -5.99 12.54
CA ASP A 46 -9.12 -4.77 12.79
C ASP A 46 -8.31 -3.64 13.46
N SER A 47 -7.54 -3.97 14.50
CA SER A 47 -6.97 -2.99 15.45
C SER A 47 -5.45 -2.82 15.39
N GLY A 48 -4.77 -3.46 14.43
CA GLY A 48 -3.30 -3.40 14.29
C GLY A 48 -2.66 -4.79 14.21
N GLY A 49 -1.38 -4.80 13.86
CA GLY A 49 -0.55 -5.99 13.75
C GLY A 49 0.50 -5.85 12.66
N ILE A 50 1.01 -6.99 12.18
CA ILE A 50 2.10 -7.04 11.21
C ILE A 50 1.62 -7.78 9.98
N VAL A 51 1.97 -7.26 8.81
CA VAL A 51 1.90 -7.97 7.54
C VAL A 51 3.31 -8.20 7.02
N LEU A 52 3.55 -9.39 6.46
CA LEU A 52 4.76 -9.75 5.75
C LEU A 52 4.36 -10.29 4.38
N ILE A 53 4.72 -9.57 3.33
CA ILE A 53 4.53 -9.97 1.93
C ILE A 53 5.84 -10.59 1.44
N ALA A 54 5.74 -11.77 0.82
CA ALA A 54 6.85 -12.46 0.16
C ALA A 54 6.32 -13.10 -1.14
N GLY A 55 6.46 -12.37 -2.24
CA GLY A 55 6.04 -12.79 -3.58
C GLY A 55 7.16 -12.48 -4.59
N THR A 56 6.86 -11.77 -5.67
CA THR A 56 7.90 -11.27 -6.59
C THR A 56 8.90 -10.33 -5.88
N GLY A 57 8.44 -9.60 -4.88
CA GLY A 57 9.26 -8.82 -3.95
C GLY A 57 8.83 -9.09 -2.50
N SER A 58 9.45 -8.39 -1.55
CA SER A 58 9.16 -8.56 -0.13
C SER A 58 8.99 -7.24 0.61
N ASN A 59 8.04 -7.21 1.55
CA ASN A 59 7.73 -6.01 2.33
C ASN A 59 7.12 -6.38 3.69
N ALA A 60 7.52 -5.68 4.74
CA ALA A 60 6.95 -5.81 6.08
C ALA A 60 6.39 -4.46 6.55
N LEU A 61 5.17 -4.48 7.08
CA LEU A 61 4.53 -3.32 7.69
C LEU A 61 3.93 -3.69 9.06
N LEU A 62 4.29 -2.91 10.08
CA LEU A 62 3.65 -2.88 11.38
C LEU A 62 2.68 -1.71 11.44
N LEU A 63 1.46 -1.96 11.91
CA LEU A 63 0.49 -0.95 12.37
C LEU A 63 0.20 -1.18 13.86
N ASN A 64 0.60 -0.23 14.70
CA ASN A 64 0.27 -0.26 16.12
C ASN A 64 -1.19 0.16 16.36
N SER A 65 -1.73 -0.19 17.53
CA SER A 65 -3.09 0.18 17.94
C SER A 65 -3.29 1.68 18.15
N ASP A 66 -2.22 2.44 18.35
CA ASP A 66 -2.23 3.90 18.40
C ASP A 66 -2.22 4.56 17.00
N GLY A 67 -2.18 3.76 15.93
CA GLY A 67 -2.16 4.21 14.55
C GLY A 67 -0.76 4.46 13.97
N SER A 68 0.31 4.37 14.77
CA SER A 68 1.68 4.51 14.26
C SER A 68 2.07 3.32 13.36
N THR A 69 2.86 3.60 12.34
CA THR A 69 3.27 2.61 11.34
C THR A 69 4.79 2.55 11.20
N TYR A 70 5.33 1.33 11.05
CA TYR A 70 6.76 1.10 10.81
C TYR A 70 6.93 0.09 9.69
N GLY A 71 7.80 0.40 8.71
CA GLY A 71 8.07 -0.46 7.56
C GLY A 71 9.50 -1.00 7.55
N CYS A 72 9.68 -2.14 6.89
CA CYS A 72 10.99 -2.71 6.58
C CYS A 72 10.94 -3.43 5.22
N GLY A 73 11.92 -3.18 4.36
CA GLY A 73 11.91 -3.68 2.99
C GLY A 73 10.97 -2.88 2.08
N GLY A 74 10.46 -3.50 1.02
CA GLY A 74 9.63 -2.82 0.03
C GLY A 74 10.40 -1.87 -0.90
N TRP A 75 11.73 -1.97 -0.95
CA TRP A 75 12.59 -1.10 -1.76
C TRP A 75 12.74 -1.57 -3.21
N GLY A 76 12.14 -2.71 -3.54
CA GLY A 76 12.22 -3.34 -4.86
C GLY A 76 13.55 -4.06 -5.12
N HIS A 77 13.56 -4.91 -6.13
CA HIS A 77 14.65 -5.81 -6.50
C HIS A 77 16.04 -5.17 -6.70
N MET A 78 16.11 -3.86 -6.97
CA MET A 78 17.37 -3.15 -7.16
C MET A 78 18.08 -2.85 -5.83
N MET A 79 17.32 -2.72 -4.73
CA MET A 79 17.80 -2.19 -3.46
C MET A 79 17.34 -3.04 -2.24
N GLY A 80 16.70 -4.18 -2.48
CA GLY A 80 16.16 -5.07 -1.45
C GLY A 80 15.48 -6.30 -2.07
N ASP A 81 14.29 -6.64 -1.58
CA ASP A 81 13.52 -7.86 -1.90
C ASP A 81 14.23 -9.16 -1.49
N GLU A 82 14.79 -9.20 -0.27
CA GLU A 82 15.28 -10.42 0.35
C GLU A 82 14.12 -11.38 0.74
N GLY A 83 14.42 -12.69 0.86
CA GLY A 83 13.45 -13.68 1.32
C GLY A 83 12.71 -14.45 0.22
N GLY A 84 13.40 -14.68 -0.91
CA GLY A 84 12.89 -15.38 -2.11
C GLY A 84 12.27 -16.75 -1.89
#